data_AF-A0A7J9R5Z2-F1
#
_entry.id   AF-A0A7J9R5Z2-F1
#
_cell.length_a   1.000
_cell.length_b   1.000
_cell.length_c   1.000
_cell.angle_alpha   90.00
_cell.angle_beta   90.00
_cell.angle_gamma   90.00
#
_symmetry.space_group_name_H-M   'P 1'
#
loop_
_entity.id
_entity.type
_entity.pdbx_description
1 polymer ?
#
loop_
_entity_poly.entity_id
_entity_poly.type
_entity_poly.pdbx_seq_one_letter_code
_entity_poly.pdbx_strand_id
1 'polypeptide(L)'
;MLLDLPVLKKGTFYFIKDGDSDLVLEDKTKRGLTVKETSIDEKLKVKADKGMIHDMDGIGHWVPIRWYFSKNQFDLEKVSEYAEKMEQKYTELRELTCPDDD
;
A
#
# COMPACT_ATOMS: atom_id res chain seq x y z
N MET A 1 -5.63 -3.48 17.27
CA MET A 1 -6.34 -2.65 16.28
C MET A 1 -5.33 -1.69 15.66
N LEU A 2 -4.91 -1.92 14.40
CA LEU A 2 -3.88 -1.13 13.69
C LEU A 2 -4.39 0.20 13.11
N LEU A 3 -5.64 0.57 13.41
CA LEU A 3 -6.33 1.71 12.80
C LEU A 3 -5.99 3.06 13.46
N ASP A 4 -5.33 3.06 14.62
CA ASP A 4 -5.06 4.27 15.42
C ASP A 4 -3.56 4.69 15.42
N LEU A 5 -2.77 4.16 14.49
CA LEU A 5 -1.36 4.56 14.40
C LEU A 5 -1.22 6.00 13.88
N PRO A 6 -0.32 6.81 14.45
CA PRO A 6 -0.11 8.19 14.00
C PRO A 6 0.42 8.21 12.57
N VAL A 7 -0.19 9.05 11.73
CA VAL A 7 0.19 9.21 10.32
C VAL A 7 1.39 10.16 10.24
N LEU A 8 2.53 9.66 9.77
CA LEU A 8 3.74 10.45 9.55
C LEU A 8 3.70 11.21 8.21
N LYS A 9 3.26 10.52 7.15
CA LYS A 9 3.14 11.09 5.80
C LYS A 9 1.92 10.48 5.13
N LYS A 10 1.28 11.22 4.23
CA LYS A 10 0.15 10.73 3.45
C LYS A 10 0.19 11.30 2.04
N GLY A 11 -0.22 10.48 1.08
CA GLY A 11 -0.50 10.88 -0.29
C GLY A 11 -1.98 10.82 -0.61
N THR A 12 -2.29 10.92 -1.90
CA THR A 12 -3.65 10.69 -2.42
C THR A 12 -4.01 9.23 -2.24
N PHE A 13 -3.08 8.32 -2.58
CA PHE A 13 -3.34 6.87 -2.63
C PHE A 13 -2.71 6.06 -1.51
N TYR A 14 -1.93 6.69 -0.62
CA TYR A 14 -1.26 5.97 0.48
C TYR A 14 -1.26 6.70 1.82
N PHE A 15 -1.01 5.95 2.91
CA PHE A 15 -0.65 6.46 4.22
C PHE A 15 0.64 5.80 4.71
N ILE A 16 1.56 6.59 5.27
CA ILE A 16 2.69 6.09 6.06
C ILE A 16 2.38 6.39 7.52
N LYS A 17 2.29 5.34 8.33
CA LYS A 17 1.99 5.40 9.76
C LYS A 17 3.20 4.94 10.57
N ASP A 18 3.37 5.56 11.73
CA ASP A 18 4.38 5.12 12.69
C ASP A 18 3.81 3.98 13.53
N GLY A 19 4.29 2.76 13.29
CA GLY A 19 4.08 1.64 14.21
C GLY A 19 5.17 1.60 15.27
N ASP A 20 5.03 0.74 16.27
CA ASP A 20 5.98 0.65 17.38
C ASP A 20 7.40 0.27 16.90
N SER A 21 7.53 -0.84 16.17
CA SER A 21 8.79 -1.34 15.62
C SER A 21 8.94 -1.18 14.09
N ASP A 22 7.84 -0.85 13.41
CA ASP A 22 7.76 -0.84 11.95
C ASP A 22 7.11 0.46 11.45
N LEU A 23 7.55 0.95 10.30
CA LEU A 23 6.83 1.93 9.49
C LEU A 23 5.80 1.19 8.63
N VAL A 24 4.54 1.61 8.72
CA VAL A 24 3.44 0.95 8.03
C VAL A 24 3.02 1.78 6.82
N LEU A 25 3.27 1.27 5.62
CA LEU A 25 2.75 1.85 4.38
C LEU A 25 1.42 1.17 4.06
N GLU A 26 0.33 1.92 4.01
CA GLU A 26 -1.01 1.43 3.72
C GLU A 26 -1.54 2.01 2.41
N ASP A 27 -2.05 1.14 1.54
CA ASP A 27 -2.67 1.50 0.27
C ASP A 27 -4.15 1.88 0.49
N LYS A 28 -4.50 3.13 0.19
CA LYS A 28 -5.85 3.69 0.36
C LYS A 28 -6.83 3.23 -0.72
N THR A 29 -6.33 2.79 -1.88
CA THR A 29 -7.17 2.29 -2.98
C THR A 29 -7.83 0.97 -2.61
N LYS A 30 -7.24 0.22 -1.66
CA LYS A 30 -7.77 -1.06 -1.17
C LYS A 30 -8.73 -0.92 0.00
N ARG A 31 -9.35 0.26 0.17
CA ARG A 31 -10.32 0.51 1.24
C ARG A 31 -11.50 -0.46 1.14
N GLY A 32 -11.73 -1.21 2.21
CA GLY A 32 -12.78 -2.23 2.28
C GLY A 32 -12.29 -3.65 2.00
N LEU A 33 -11.05 -3.84 1.57
CA LEU A 33 -10.46 -5.15 1.43
C LEU A 33 -10.06 -5.70 2.81
N THR A 34 -10.54 -6.91 3.13
CA THR A 34 -10.18 -7.58 4.39
C THR A 34 -8.82 -8.25 4.25
N VAL A 35 -7.93 -8.02 5.22
CA VAL A 35 -6.68 -8.77 5.32
C VAL A 35 -7.00 -10.24 5.56
N LYS A 36 -6.54 -11.09 4.65
CA LYS A 36 -6.75 -12.55 4.70
C LYS A 36 -5.45 -13.29 4.99
N GLU A 37 -4.32 -12.73 4.59
CA GLU A 37 -3.01 -13.34 4.77
C GLU A 37 -1.96 -12.27 5.10
N THR A 38 -0.94 -12.66 5.87
CA THR A 38 0.25 -11.85 6.08
C THR A 38 1.48 -12.64 5.62
N SER A 39 2.14 -12.15 4.57
CA SER A 39 3.25 -12.84 3.90
C SER A 39 4.33 -11.85 3.50
N ILE A 40 5.51 -12.34 3.12
CA ILE A 40 6.56 -11.48 2.57
C ILE A 40 6.18 -11.05 1.16
N ASP A 41 6.29 -9.75 0.88
CA ASP A 41 6.10 -9.17 -0.44
C ASP A 41 7.25 -9.60 -1.37
N GLU A 42 6.91 -10.08 -2.56
CA GLU A 42 7.91 -10.64 -3.47
C GLU A 42 8.86 -9.59 -4.05
N LYS A 43 8.37 -8.35 -4.20
CA LYS A 43 9.11 -7.22 -4.78
C LYS A 43 9.89 -6.45 -3.73
N LEU A 44 9.23 -6.14 -2.62
CA LEU A 44 9.80 -5.30 -1.56
C LEU A 44 10.55 -6.12 -0.50
N LYS A 45 10.38 -7.45 -0.47
CA LYS A 45 10.98 -8.37 0.52
C LYS A 45 10.69 -8.00 1.98
N VAL A 46 9.61 -7.26 2.20
CA VAL A 46 9.11 -6.89 3.53
C VAL A 46 7.81 -7.61 3.84
N LYS A 47 7.45 -7.68 5.12
CA LYS A 47 6.17 -8.27 5.53
C LYS A 47 5.03 -7.41 5.01
N ALA A 48 4.00 -8.03 4.45
CA ALA A 48 2.84 -7.35 3.90
C ALA A 48 1.57 -8.11 4.25
N ASP A 49 0.53 -7.36 4.62
CA ASP A 49 -0.81 -7.88 4.69
C ASP A 49 -1.41 -7.88 3.29
N LYS A 50 -1.94 -9.03 2.88
CA LYS A 50 -2.59 -9.25 1.60
C LYS A 50 -4.07 -9.53 1.80
N GLY A 51 -4.87 -8.98 0.90
CA GLY A 51 -6.26 -9.35 0.73
C GLY A 51 -6.46 -10.07 -0.59
N MET A 52 -7.63 -10.67 -0.73
CA MET A 52 -8.02 -11.37 -1.95
C MET A 52 -9.13 -10.58 -2.64
N ILE A 53 -8.87 -10.14 -3.87
CA ILE A 53 -9.89 -9.58 -4.78
C ILE A 53 -10.32 -10.67 -5.76
N HIS A 54 -11.55 -10.61 -6.25
CA HIS A 54 -12.03 -11.53 -7.29
C HIS A 54 -12.23 -10.76 -8.59
N ASP A 55 -11.69 -11.29 -9.68
CA ASP A 55 -11.93 -10.77 -11.03
C ASP A 55 -13.32 -11.18 -11.54
N MET A 56 -13.71 -10.73 -12.75
CA MET A 56 -15.04 -11.02 -13.34
C MET A 56 -15.34 -12.51 -13.46
N ASP A 57 -14.31 -13.34 -13.64
CA ASP A 57 -14.40 -14.81 -13.69
C ASP A 57 -14.45 -15.47 -12.30
N GLY A 58 -14.44 -14.69 -11.21
CA GLY A 58 -14.43 -15.20 -9.83
C GLY A 58 -13.06 -15.71 -9.36
N ILE A 59 -11.99 -15.51 -10.14
CA ILE A 59 -10.63 -15.91 -9.78
C ILE A 59 -10.09 -14.97 -8.71
N GLY A 60 -9.59 -15.54 -7.61
CA GLY A 60 -9.00 -14.79 -6.49
C GLY A 60 -7.57 -14.34 -6.78
N HIS A 61 -7.34 -13.03 -6.82
CA HIS A 61 -6.01 -12.44 -6.89
C HIS A 61 -5.60 -11.86 -5.54
N TRP A 62 -4.41 -12.28 -5.08
CA TRP A 62 -3.80 -11.74 -3.87
C TRP A 62 -3.19 -10.38 -4.15
N VAL A 63 -3.66 -9.37 -3.43
CA VAL A 63 -3.15 -8.01 -3.54
C VAL A 63 -2.68 -7.51 -2.17
N PRO A 64 -1.50 -6.87 -2.09
CA PRO A 64 -1.05 -6.26 -0.85
C PRO A 64 -1.93 -5.06 -0.49
N ILE A 65 -2.24 -4.95 0.80
CA ILE A 65 -3.03 -3.87 1.41
C ILE A 65 -2.11 -2.91 2.16
N ARG A 66 -1.16 -3.47 2.92
CA ARG A 66 -0.17 -2.69 3.65
C ARG A 66 1.12 -3.46 3.81
N TRP A 67 2.22 -2.72 3.90
CA TRP A 67 3.57 -3.22 4.09
C TRP A 67 4.13 -2.72 5.41
N TYR A 68 4.91 -3.58 6.06
CA TYR A 68 5.55 -3.35 7.34
C TYR A 68 7.07 -3.28 7.11
N PHE A 69 7.62 -2.08 7.23
CA PHE A 69 9.03 -1.83 7.06
C PHE A 69 9.69 -1.69 8.43
N SER A 70 10.59 -2.60 8.79
CA SER A 70 11.26 -2.52 10.09
C SER A 70 12.08 -1.24 10.19
N LYS A 71 11.87 -0.46 11.26
CA LYS A 71 12.62 0.76 11.55
C LYS A 71 14.13 0.51 11.74
N ASN A 72 14.52 -0.74 11.97
CA ASN A 72 15.92 -1.13 12.08
C ASN A 72 16.64 -1.19 10.71
N GLN A 73 15.89 -1.23 9.61
CA GLN A 73 16.42 -1.39 8.25
C GLN A 73 15.93 -0.31 7.28
N PHE A 74 14.85 0.38 7.62
CA PHE A 74 14.20 1.36 6.76
C PHE A 74 13.83 2.61 7.55
N ASP A 75 14.22 3.75 7.02
CA ASP A 75 13.81 5.06 7.51
C ASP A 75 12.63 5.62 6.70
N LEU A 76 12.01 6.67 7.23
CA LEU A 76 10.84 7.31 6.62
C LEU A 76 11.10 7.77 5.17
N GLU A 77 12.31 8.25 4.87
CA GLU A 77 12.70 8.68 3.53
C GLU A 77 12.62 7.52 2.52
N LYS A 78 13.20 6.38 2.87
CA LYS A 78 13.19 5.18 2.02
C LYS A 78 11.78 4.61 1.84
N VAL A 79 10.97 4.61 2.90
CA VAL A 79 9.54 4.22 2.80
C VAL A 79 8.77 5.20 1.92
N SER A 80 9.10 6.49 1.98
CA SER A 80 8.49 7.53 1.13
C SER A 80 8.78 7.29 -0.35
N GLU A 81 9.99 6.86 -0.73
CA GLU A 81 10.31 6.53 -2.12
C GLU A 81 9.37 5.44 -2.70
N TYR A 82 9.07 4.40 -1.91
CA TYR A 82 8.12 3.35 -2.33
C TYR A 82 6.69 3.89 -2.45
N ALA A 83 6.30 4.75 -1.51
CA ALA A 83 4.99 5.37 -1.50
C ALA A 83 4.79 6.32 -2.69
N GLU A 84 5.83 7.09 -3.05
CA GLU A 84 5.80 8.01 -4.19
C GLU A 84 5.76 7.27 -5.53
N LYS A 85 6.45 6.14 -5.66
CA LYS A 85 6.31 5.26 -6.85
C LYS A 85 4.88 4.71 -7.00
N MET A 86 4.23 4.39 -5.89
CA MET A 86 2.83 3.96 -5.89
C MET A 86 1.90 5.10 -6.29
N GLU A 87 2.12 6.30 -5.74
CA GLU A 87 1.35 7.50 -6.07
C GLU A 87 1.45 7.84 -7.57
N GLN A 88 2.67 7.86 -8.12
CA GLN A 88 2.90 8.09 -9.55
C GLN A 88 2.17 7.06 -10.40
N LYS A 89 2.34 5.77 -10.08
CA LYS A 89 1.69 4.68 -10.83
C LYS A 89 0.16 4.83 -10.84
N TYR A 90 -0.47 5.13 -9.70
CA TYR A 90 -1.92 5.30 -9.64
C TYR A 90 -2.39 6.61 -10.29
N THR A 91 -1.56 7.66 -10.26
CA THR A 91 -1.83 8.92 -10.95
C THR A 91 -1.80 8.70 -12.46
N GLU A 92 -0.76 8.07 -13.00
CA GLU A 92 -0.66 7.72 -14.42
C GLU A 92 -1.83 6.84 -14.88
N LEU A 93 -2.22 5.85 -14.07
CA LEU A 93 -3.41 5.03 -14.34
C LEU A 93 -4.70 5.86 -14.40
N ARG A 94 -4.82 6.88 -13.55
CA ARG A 94 -5.96 7.79 -13.54
C ARG A 94 -5.97 8.70 -14.77
N GLU A 95 -4.81 9.21 -15.18
CA GLU A 95 -4.67 10.06 -16.37
C GLU A 95 -4.92 9.26 -17.66
N LEU A 96 -4.44 8.00 -17.73
CA LEU A 96 -4.68 7.15 -18.90
C LEU A 96 -6.16 6.75 -19.06
N THR A 97 -6.90 6.62 -17.95
CA THR A 97 -8.31 6.20 -17.97
C THR A 97 -9.30 7.34 -18.12
N CYS A 98 -8.85 8.58 -17.94
CA CYS A 98 -9.57 9.80 -18.30
C CYS A 98 -8.67 10.64 -19.21
N PRO A 99 -8.58 10.34 -20.52
CA PRO A 99 -7.98 11.30 -21.43
C PRO A 99 -8.75 12.61 -21.29
N ASP A 100 -8.05 13.73 -21.09
CA ASP A 100 -8.63 15.06 -21.19
C ASP A 100 -9.53 15.11 -22.43
N ASP A 101 -10.83 15.27 -22.19
CA ASP A 101 -11.82 15.64 -23.19
C ASP A 101 -11.67 17.16 -23.32
N ASP A 102 -10.72 17.59 -24.15
CA ASP A 102 -10.66 18.96 -24.70
C ASP A 102 -11.16 18.96 -26.15
#